data_AF-A0A1I8CMZ3-F1
#
_entry.id   AF-A0A1I8CMZ3-F1
#
_cell.length_a   1.000
_cell.length_b   1.000
_cell.length_c   1.000
_cell.angle_alpha   90.00
_cell.angle_beta   90.00
_cell.angle_gamma   90.00
#
_symmetry.space_group_name_H-M   'P 1'
#
loop_
_entity.id
_entity.type
_entity.pdbx_description
1 polymer ?
#
loop_
_entity_poly.entity_id
_entity_poly.type
_entity_poly.pdbx_seq_one_letter_code
_entity_poly.pdbx_strand_id
1 'polypeptide(L)'
;MARTGCHEPNATSCNTGFCGPSIDCTMKKISEFKKPFTTAEFQLGSTGSHIYTLDRYAVHLNNGYNRDISIKPTSGTFTKKDEISNWCKEIEMCKENLLYPCPDKMRVRLNNYDTIGCHTSCTKKMYSKRVCDTNGYLDPSYASFFENQEDEEKRIHSDVLSFYADKCPHYVNYGDKSSEESKYYFCTGKNENTNADYQVTICGENQP
;
A
#
# COMPACT_ATOMS: atom_id res chain seq x y z
N MET A 1 -4.37 -4.04 -6.09
CA MET A 1 -4.74 -2.60 -6.07
C MET A 1 -6.13 -2.43 -6.68
N ALA A 2 -6.78 -1.28 -6.47
CA ALA A 2 -8.06 -0.94 -7.08
C ALA A 2 -7.91 0.23 -8.08
N ARG A 3 -8.67 0.19 -9.19
CA ARG A 3 -8.85 1.36 -10.08
C ARG A 3 -10.15 2.06 -9.74
N THR A 4 -10.21 3.38 -9.87
CA THR A 4 -11.44 4.14 -9.60
C THR A 4 -11.71 5.19 -10.67
N GLY A 5 -12.99 5.50 -10.88
CA GLY A 5 -13.44 6.46 -11.88
C GLY A 5 -12.96 6.10 -13.28
N CYS A 6 -13.13 4.84 -13.67
CA CYS A 6 -12.75 4.36 -14.99
C CYS A 6 -13.82 4.72 -16.03
N HIS A 7 -13.41 5.08 -17.24
CA HIS A 7 -14.34 5.35 -18.33
C HIS A 7 -14.69 4.05 -19.07
N GLU A 8 -15.96 3.70 -19.07
CA GLU A 8 -16.52 2.54 -19.76
C GLU A 8 -16.48 2.71 -21.30
N PRO A 9 -16.50 1.61 -22.09
CA PRO A 9 -16.61 0.20 -21.68
C PRO A 9 -15.27 -0.52 -21.42
N ASN A 10 -14.13 0.12 -21.72
CA ASN A 10 -12.83 -0.55 -21.74
C ASN A 10 -11.86 -0.07 -20.65
N ALA A 11 -12.33 0.72 -19.69
CA ALA A 11 -11.47 1.41 -18.71
C ALA A 11 -10.30 2.16 -19.38
N THR A 12 -10.55 2.79 -20.54
CA THR A 12 -9.52 3.45 -21.37
C THR A 12 -8.76 4.55 -20.63
N SER A 13 -9.37 5.06 -19.57
CA SER A 13 -8.76 5.92 -18.56
C SER A 13 -9.37 5.60 -17.21
N CYS A 14 -8.62 5.85 -16.13
CA CYS A 14 -9.12 5.87 -14.77
C CYS A 14 -8.59 7.09 -14.02
N ASN A 15 -9.33 7.55 -13.02
CA ASN A 15 -8.92 8.65 -12.16
C ASN A 15 -7.72 8.27 -11.29
N THR A 16 -7.75 7.07 -10.71
CA THR A 16 -6.66 6.50 -9.90
C THR A 16 -6.38 5.05 -10.28
N GLY A 17 -5.16 4.59 -10.05
CA GLY A 17 -4.74 3.21 -10.32
C GLY A 17 -4.70 2.83 -11.79
N PHE A 18 -4.81 3.77 -12.73
CA PHE A 18 -4.80 3.46 -14.16
C PHE A 18 -3.51 2.73 -14.55
N CYS A 19 -3.64 1.60 -15.24
CA CYS A 19 -2.56 0.65 -15.56
C CYS A 19 -2.48 0.32 -17.06
N GLY A 20 -3.03 1.20 -17.91
CA GLY A 20 -3.12 1.01 -19.35
C GLY A 20 -4.56 0.93 -19.86
N PRO A 21 -4.75 0.98 -21.19
CA PRO A 21 -6.07 1.13 -21.83
C PRO A 21 -6.91 -0.15 -21.83
N SER A 22 -6.43 -1.22 -21.19
CA SER A 22 -7.10 -2.52 -21.11
C SER A 22 -7.66 -2.73 -19.71
N ILE A 23 -8.71 -3.55 -19.61
CA ILE A 23 -9.20 -4.05 -18.33
C ILE A 23 -8.09 -4.84 -17.63
N ASP A 24 -7.34 -5.64 -18.39
CA ASP A 24 -6.18 -6.38 -17.90
C ASP A 24 -4.95 -5.46 -17.84
N CYS A 25 -4.42 -5.26 -16.63
CA CYS A 25 -3.20 -4.50 -16.43
C CYS A 25 -2.00 -5.26 -17.01
N THR A 26 -1.44 -4.77 -18.13
CA THR A 26 -0.26 -5.37 -18.79
C THR A 26 1.04 -4.64 -18.47
N MET A 27 0.97 -3.50 -17.78
CA MET A 27 2.15 -2.73 -17.40
C MET A 27 3.05 -3.53 -16.46
N LYS A 28 4.31 -3.70 -16.86
CA LYS A 28 5.33 -4.45 -16.08
C LYS A 28 5.94 -3.62 -14.96
N LYS A 29 5.88 -2.28 -15.06
CA LYS A 29 6.50 -1.37 -14.09
C LYS A 29 5.43 -0.57 -13.36
N ILE A 30 5.42 -0.70 -12.04
CA ILE A 30 4.51 0.06 -11.16
C ILE A 30 4.70 1.58 -11.26
N SER A 31 5.87 2.03 -11.73
CA SER A 31 6.15 3.44 -12.01
C SER A 31 5.25 4.05 -13.09
N GLU A 32 4.74 3.22 -14.01
CA GLU A 32 3.88 3.65 -15.13
C GLU A 32 2.41 3.81 -14.73
N PHE A 33 2.04 3.32 -13.55
CA PHE A 33 0.67 3.38 -13.06
C PHE A 33 0.32 4.80 -12.59
N LYS A 34 -0.92 5.23 -12.83
CA LYS A 34 -1.42 6.53 -12.38
C LYS A 34 -1.69 6.52 -10.87
N LYS A 35 -0.76 7.10 -10.12
CA LYS A 35 -0.85 7.32 -8.67
C LYS A 35 -1.87 8.41 -8.32
N PRO A 36 -2.48 8.40 -7.11
CA PRO A 36 -2.23 7.47 -6.02
C PRO A 36 -3.04 6.17 -6.11
N PHE A 37 -2.55 5.09 -5.50
CA PHE A 37 -3.33 3.85 -5.30
C PHE A 37 -2.76 3.02 -4.15
N THR A 38 -3.64 2.34 -3.42
CA THR A 38 -3.28 1.39 -2.36
C THR A 38 -2.90 0.03 -2.98
N THR A 39 -1.82 -0.59 -2.51
CA THR A 39 -1.31 -1.85 -3.06
C THR A 39 -1.52 -3.00 -2.07
N ALA A 40 -2.17 -4.08 -2.49
CA ALA A 40 -2.03 -5.39 -1.86
C ALA A 40 -0.83 -6.10 -2.50
N GLU A 41 0.11 -6.55 -1.70
CA GLU A 41 1.32 -7.24 -2.13
C GLU A 41 1.34 -8.67 -1.59
N PHE A 42 1.72 -9.62 -2.45
CA PHE A 42 1.91 -11.02 -2.10
C PHE A 42 3.23 -11.50 -2.69
N GLN A 43 4.04 -12.13 -1.86
CA GLN A 43 5.15 -12.98 -2.26
C GLN A 43 4.79 -14.40 -1.84
N LEU A 44 4.28 -15.18 -2.79
CA LEU A 44 3.91 -16.57 -2.52
C LEU A 44 5.18 -17.42 -2.42
N GLY A 45 5.24 -18.24 -1.38
CA GLY A 45 6.35 -19.17 -1.19
C GLY A 45 6.41 -20.17 -2.34
N SER A 46 7.61 -20.47 -2.83
CA SER A 46 7.84 -21.54 -3.80
C SER A 46 8.35 -22.80 -3.10
N THR A 47 7.96 -23.96 -3.63
CA THR A 47 8.30 -25.32 -3.15
C THR A 47 9.75 -25.70 -3.47
N GLY A 48 10.71 -24.77 -3.30
CA GLY A 48 12.13 -25.03 -3.54
C GLY A 48 12.73 -26.03 -2.55
N SER A 49 14.01 -25.88 -2.19
CA SER A 49 14.70 -26.77 -1.25
C SER A 49 14.24 -26.68 0.21
N HIS A 50 13.13 -26.00 0.50
CA HIS A 50 12.59 -25.83 1.85
C HIS A 50 11.36 -26.70 2.02
N ILE A 51 11.22 -27.29 3.20
CA ILE A 51 10.12 -28.22 3.57
C ILE A 51 8.77 -27.47 3.67
N TYR A 52 8.78 -26.15 3.67
CA TYR A 52 7.61 -25.30 3.82
C TYR A 52 7.61 -24.12 2.84
N THR A 53 6.43 -23.85 2.29
CA THR A 53 6.08 -22.67 1.50
C THR A 53 5.70 -21.54 2.44
N LEU A 54 6.54 -20.50 2.51
CA LEU A 54 6.28 -19.31 3.31
C LEU A 54 5.78 -18.18 2.42
N ASP A 55 4.51 -17.85 2.56
CA ASP A 55 3.92 -16.66 1.94
C ASP A 55 4.23 -15.43 2.79
N ARG A 56 4.48 -14.32 2.11
CA ARG A 56 4.53 -12.98 2.71
C ARG A 56 3.47 -12.12 2.05
N TYR A 57 2.74 -11.36 2.84
CA TYR A 57 1.72 -10.44 2.31
C TYR A 57 1.64 -9.18 3.15
N ALA A 58 1.23 -8.09 2.49
CA ALA A 58 1.18 -6.76 3.07
C ALA A 58 0.24 -5.85 2.28
N VAL A 59 -0.19 -4.76 2.91
CA VAL A 59 -0.84 -3.63 2.23
C VAL A 59 0.09 -2.42 2.30
N HIS A 60 0.44 -1.84 1.16
CA HIS A 60 1.41 -0.74 1.05
C HIS A 60 0.76 0.57 0.63
N LEU A 61 1.27 1.64 1.23
CA LEU A 61 0.89 3.02 0.92
C LEU A 61 1.94 3.77 0.11
N ASN A 62 3.03 3.11 -0.32
CA ASN A 62 4.11 3.73 -1.11
C ASN A 62 3.62 4.49 -2.34
N ASN A 63 2.56 3.96 -2.96
CA ASN A 63 1.94 4.54 -4.14
C ASN A 63 0.80 5.51 -3.81
N GLY A 64 0.62 5.90 -2.55
CA GLY A 64 -0.52 6.70 -2.07
C GLY A 64 -1.69 5.83 -1.64
N TYR A 65 -2.83 6.49 -1.44
CA TYR A 65 -4.08 5.87 -1.05
C TYR A 65 -5.19 6.26 -2.03
N ASN A 66 -6.02 5.30 -2.43
CA ASN A 66 -7.26 5.59 -3.16
C ASN A 66 -8.45 4.84 -2.58
N ARG A 67 -8.27 3.60 -2.14
CA ARG A 67 -9.27 2.74 -1.51
C ARG A 67 -8.65 1.94 -0.39
N ASP A 68 -9.46 1.61 0.60
CA ASP A 68 -9.07 0.69 1.66
C ASP A 68 -8.98 -0.73 1.13
N ILE A 69 -8.07 -1.51 1.72
CA ILE A 69 -7.81 -2.90 1.39
C ILE A 69 -7.64 -3.71 2.68
N SER A 70 -8.34 -4.83 2.82
CA SER A 70 -7.93 -5.87 3.77
C SER A 70 -7.44 -7.11 3.06
N ILE A 71 -6.56 -7.85 3.73
CA ILE A 71 -6.09 -9.16 3.29
C ILE A 71 -6.33 -10.14 4.42
N LYS A 72 -7.10 -11.20 4.15
CA LYS A 72 -7.47 -12.20 5.13
C LYS A 72 -7.15 -13.60 4.61
N PRO A 73 -6.26 -14.37 5.26
CA PRO A 73 -6.10 -15.79 4.95
C PRO A 73 -7.42 -16.55 5.19
N THR A 74 -7.80 -17.41 4.26
CA THR A 74 -9.05 -18.16 4.31
C THR A 74 -8.96 -19.25 5.38
N SER A 75 -9.92 -19.29 6.29
CA SER A 75 -9.93 -20.29 7.36
C SER A 75 -9.93 -21.71 6.79
N GLY A 76 -9.04 -22.57 7.31
CA GLY A 76 -8.91 -23.96 6.88
C GLY A 76 -7.93 -24.22 5.75
N THR A 77 -7.29 -23.18 5.19
CA THR A 77 -6.30 -23.31 4.09
C THR A 77 -4.86 -23.09 4.57
N PHE A 78 -4.66 -22.74 5.84
CA PHE A 78 -3.36 -22.47 6.44
C PHE A 78 -3.13 -23.17 7.78
N THR A 79 -1.86 -23.22 8.20
CA THR A 79 -1.46 -23.70 9.53
C THR A 79 -1.37 -22.53 10.51
N LYS A 80 -2.05 -22.60 11.66
CA LYS A 80 -1.99 -21.58 12.72
C LYS A 80 -0.70 -21.71 13.54
N LYS A 81 -0.12 -20.56 13.90
CA LYS A 81 0.97 -20.43 14.88
C LYS A 81 0.67 -19.23 15.76
N ASP A 82 -0.07 -19.45 16.84
CA ASP A 82 -0.60 -18.37 17.68
C ASP A 82 0.49 -17.59 18.44
N GLU A 83 1.70 -18.16 18.55
CA GLU A 83 2.86 -17.52 19.20
C GLU A 83 3.50 -16.40 18.35
N ILE A 84 3.17 -16.31 17.06
CA ILE A 84 3.71 -15.30 16.15
C ILE A 84 2.61 -14.28 15.82
N SER A 85 2.79 -13.04 16.27
CA SER A 85 1.77 -11.98 16.19
C SER A 85 1.23 -11.75 14.78
N ASN A 86 2.09 -11.84 13.75
CA ASN A 86 1.76 -11.53 12.36
C ASN A 86 1.49 -12.81 11.52
N TRP A 87 1.35 -13.97 12.15
CA TRP A 87 1.20 -15.24 11.44
C TRP A 87 -0.26 -15.54 11.06
N CYS A 88 -0.52 -15.61 9.76
CA CYS A 88 -1.80 -15.84 9.12
C CYS A 88 -2.93 -14.98 9.71
N LYS A 89 -2.61 -13.72 10.06
CA LYS A 89 -3.59 -12.75 10.56
C LYS A 89 -4.18 -11.91 9.44
N GLU A 90 -5.34 -11.35 9.71
CA GLU A 90 -5.95 -10.36 8.85
C GLU A 90 -5.15 -9.06 8.91
N ILE A 91 -4.88 -8.47 7.74
CA ILE A 91 -4.45 -7.07 7.65
C ILE A 91 -5.73 -6.26 7.64
N GLU A 92 -6.00 -5.61 8.77
CA GLU A 92 -7.18 -4.76 8.93
C GLU A 92 -7.06 -3.50 8.07
N MET A 93 -8.22 -2.98 7.69
CA MET A 93 -8.35 -1.70 6.99
C MET A 93 -7.91 -0.53 7.87
N CYS A 94 -7.75 0.65 7.24
CA CYS A 94 -7.51 1.88 7.97
C CYS A 94 -8.65 2.18 8.96
N LYS A 95 -8.34 2.87 10.07
CA LYS A 95 -9.31 3.26 11.11
C LYS A 95 -10.46 4.12 10.55
N GLU A 96 -10.24 4.80 9.43
CA GLU A 96 -11.21 5.63 8.74
C GLU A 96 -10.86 5.77 7.25
N ASN A 97 -11.80 6.27 6.45
CA ASN A 97 -11.55 6.59 5.04
C ASN A 97 -10.60 7.79 4.91
N LEU A 98 -9.36 7.53 4.50
CA LEU A 98 -8.32 8.55 4.40
C LEU A 98 -8.59 9.65 3.38
N LEU A 99 -9.58 9.51 2.49
CA LEU A 99 -9.90 10.55 1.51
C LEU A 99 -10.42 11.83 2.19
N TYR A 100 -11.12 11.72 3.32
CA TYR A 100 -11.64 12.88 4.04
C TYR A 100 -10.56 13.67 4.81
N PRO A 101 -9.76 13.03 5.69
CA PRO A 101 -8.73 13.73 6.46
C PRO A 101 -7.42 13.92 5.68
N CYS A 102 -7.34 13.47 4.42
CA CYS A 102 -6.14 13.66 3.60
C CYS A 102 -5.66 15.11 3.64
N PRO A 103 -4.39 15.40 3.95
CA PRO A 103 -3.88 16.76 3.97
C PRO A 103 -4.10 17.47 2.64
N ASP A 104 -4.50 18.74 2.64
CA ASP A 104 -4.90 19.46 1.41
C ASP A 104 -3.85 19.41 0.30
N LYS A 105 -2.57 19.53 0.65
CA LYS A 105 -1.44 19.47 -0.30
C LYS A 105 -1.30 18.07 -0.95
N MET A 106 -1.82 17.03 -0.32
CA MET A 106 -1.73 15.64 -0.76
C MET A 106 -2.99 15.17 -1.53
N ARG A 107 -4.10 15.89 -1.46
CA ARG A 107 -5.35 15.51 -2.11
C ARG A 107 -5.20 15.43 -3.64
N VAL A 108 -5.86 14.43 -4.22
CA VAL A 108 -6.24 14.39 -5.64
C VAL A 108 -7.73 14.66 -5.70
N ARG A 109 -8.14 15.70 -6.42
CA ARG A 109 -9.55 16.10 -6.49
C ARG A 109 -10.15 15.82 -7.86
N LEU A 110 -11.40 15.35 -7.88
CA LEU A 110 -12.26 15.35 -9.05
C LEU A 110 -13.14 16.60 -8.98
N ASN A 111 -13.14 17.41 -10.04
CA ASN A 111 -13.98 18.61 -10.17
C ASN A 111 -13.92 19.58 -8.96
N ASN A 112 -12.73 19.75 -8.38
CA ASN A 112 -12.39 20.66 -7.27
C ASN A 112 -12.98 20.35 -5.88
N TYR A 113 -13.91 19.40 -5.74
CA TYR A 113 -14.59 19.12 -4.47
C TYR A 113 -14.28 17.73 -3.90
N ASP A 114 -14.39 16.67 -4.71
CA ASP A 114 -14.27 15.31 -4.19
C ASP A 114 -12.81 14.84 -4.16
N THR A 115 -12.31 14.51 -2.96
CA THR A 115 -10.99 13.87 -2.85
C THR A 115 -11.11 12.41 -3.26
N ILE A 116 -10.50 12.06 -4.38
CA ILE A 116 -10.55 10.71 -4.98
C ILE A 116 -9.27 9.90 -4.73
N GLY A 117 -8.26 10.54 -4.16
CA GLY A 117 -7.01 9.92 -3.78
C GLY A 117 -6.18 10.82 -2.86
N CYS A 118 -5.26 10.21 -2.13
CA CYS A 118 -4.32 10.90 -1.26
C CYS A 118 -2.89 10.48 -1.61
N HIS A 119 -2.05 11.46 -1.97
CA HIS A 119 -0.65 11.22 -2.24
C HIS A 119 0.16 11.04 -0.96
N THR A 120 1.16 10.17 -1.00
CA THR A 120 2.34 10.30 -0.15
C THR A 120 3.21 11.46 -0.60
N SER A 121 4.16 11.89 0.24
CA SER A 121 5.19 12.85 -0.20
C SER A 121 5.92 12.34 -1.46
N CYS A 122 6.24 11.04 -1.52
CA CYS A 122 6.99 10.46 -2.65
C CYS A 122 6.21 10.40 -3.96
N THR A 123 4.88 10.38 -3.91
CA THR A 123 4.05 10.33 -5.11
C THR A 123 3.63 11.71 -5.61
N LYS A 124 3.78 12.74 -4.77
CA LYS A 124 3.53 14.12 -5.15
C LYS A 124 4.79 14.70 -5.82
N LYS A 125 4.71 14.98 -7.11
CA LYS A 125 5.83 15.43 -7.97
C LYS A 125 6.69 16.57 -7.39
N MET A 126 6.10 17.45 -6.58
CA MET A 126 6.81 18.57 -5.96
C MET A 126 7.88 18.10 -4.96
N TYR A 127 7.68 16.96 -4.30
CA TYR A 127 8.59 16.42 -3.29
C TYR A 127 9.38 15.20 -3.78
N SER A 128 8.91 14.53 -4.84
CA SER A 128 9.41 13.22 -5.28
C SER A 128 10.85 13.22 -5.83
N LYS A 129 11.35 14.33 -6.38
CA LYS A 129 12.66 14.35 -7.08
C LYS A 129 13.86 14.39 -6.15
N ARG A 130 13.67 14.78 -4.89
CA ARG A 130 14.76 14.96 -3.93
C ARG A 130 14.65 14.00 -2.75
N VAL A 131 13.43 13.73 -2.29
CA VAL A 131 13.17 13.05 -1.02
C VAL A 131 13.12 11.52 -1.16
N CYS A 132 12.84 11.00 -2.37
CA CYS A 132 12.45 9.60 -2.54
C CYS A 132 13.20 8.90 -3.67
N ASP A 133 13.44 7.60 -3.48
CA ASP A 133 14.03 6.71 -4.47
C ASP A 133 13.06 6.41 -5.62
N THR A 134 13.52 5.65 -6.61
CA THR A 134 12.71 5.28 -7.79
C THR A 134 11.51 4.39 -7.45
N ASN A 135 11.51 3.77 -6.27
CA ASN A 135 10.44 2.89 -5.79
C ASN A 135 9.44 3.64 -4.89
N GLY A 136 9.69 4.93 -4.62
CA GLY A 136 8.85 5.76 -3.76
C GLY A 136 9.09 5.57 -2.27
N TYR A 137 10.24 5.00 -1.88
CA TYR A 137 10.74 5.03 -0.52
C TYR A 137 11.52 6.31 -0.27
N LEU A 138 11.67 6.71 0.99
CA LEU A 138 12.62 7.74 1.37
C LEU A 138 14.04 7.36 0.94
N ASP A 139 14.72 8.25 0.23
CA ASP A 139 16.14 8.09 -0.06
C ASP A 139 16.93 8.13 1.27
N PRO A 140 17.66 7.05 1.64
CA PRO A 140 18.41 6.99 2.89
C PRO A 140 19.46 8.10 3.02
N SER A 141 20.03 8.56 1.90
CA SER A 141 21.01 9.66 1.88
C SER A 141 20.36 11.03 2.12
N TYR A 142 19.06 11.13 1.83
CA TYR A 142 18.26 12.33 2.10
C TYR A 142 17.75 12.37 3.54
N ALA A 143 17.50 11.21 4.15
CA ALA A 143 17.10 11.12 5.56
C ALA A 143 18.14 11.72 6.53
N SER A 144 19.43 11.67 6.18
CA SER A 144 20.53 12.25 6.99
C SER A 144 20.87 13.71 6.66
N PHE A 145 20.49 14.21 5.48
CA PHE A 145 20.85 15.56 5.03
C PHE A 145 20.09 16.69 5.77
N PHE A 146 18.90 16.41 6.32
CA PHE A 146 18.02 17.43 6.93
C PHE A 146 17.99 17.40 8.46
N GLU A 147 18.98 16.81 9.14
CA GLU A 147 19.09 16.95 10.60
C GLU A 147 19.24 18.43 11.04
N ASN A 148 19.58 19.35 10.12
CA ASN A 148 19.92 20.73 10.43
C ASN A 148 19.11 21.85 9.72
N GLN A 149 18.00 21.57 9.01
CA GLN A 149 17.17 22.62 8.38
C GLN A 149 15.67 22.52 8.74
N GLU A 150 15.07 23.66 9.07
CA GLU A 150 13.61 23.86 9.29
C GLU A 150 12.85 23.96 7.95
N ASP A 151 13.09 23.03 7.04
CA ASP A 151 12.43 23.07 5.73
C ASP A 151 10.98 22.63 5.83
N GLU A 152 10.08 23.44 5.29
CA GLU A 152 8.65 23.16 5.20
C GLU A 152 8.37 21.76 4.60
N GLU A 153 9.23 21.30 3.68
CA GLU A 153 9.15 19.98 3.05
C GLU A 153 9.36 18.83 4.05
N LYS A 154 10.29 18.97 5.02
CA LYS A 154 10.55 17.97 6.07
C LYS A 154 9.35 17.83 6.99
N ARG A 155 8.79 18.97 7.41
CA ARG A 155 7.58 19.00 8.26
C ARG A 155 6.41 18.34 7.54
N ILE A 156 6.14 18.73 6.29
CA ILE A 156 5.08 18.10 5.49
C ILE A 156 5.30 16.59 5.36
N HIS A 157 6.55 16.16 5.10
CA HIS A 157 6.84 14.75 4.98
C HIS A 157 6.59 13.98 6.28
N SER A 158 7.10 14.48 7.41
CA SER A 158 6.88 13.90 8.72
C SER A 158 5.39 13.86 9.07
N ASP A 159 4.66 14.95 8.83
CA ASP A 159 3.22 15.04 9.08
C ASP A 159 2.44 14.01 8.26
N VAL A 160 2.80 13.82 6.98
CA VAL A 160 2.14 12.82 6.11
C VAL A 160 2.50 11.40 6.54
N LEU A 161 3.74 11.12 6.95
CA LEU A 161 4.11 9.82 7.50
C LEU A 161 3.30 9.52 8.78
N SER A 162 3.28 10.44 9.73
CA SER A 162 2.51 10.31 10.97
C SER A 162 1.02 10.15 10.70
N PHE A 163 0.48 10.87 9.72
CA PHE A 163 -0.91 10.72 9.26
C PHE A 163 -1.21 9.28 8.82
N TYR A 164 -0.42 8.69 7.93
CA TYR A 164 -0.67 7.32 7.48
C TYR A 164 -0.43 6.28 8.59
N ALA A 165 0.61 6.46 9.42
CA ALA A 165 0.93 5.54 10.51
C ALA A 165 -0.17 5.51 11.59
N ASP A 166 -0.72 6.68 11.95
CA ASP A 166 -1.82 6.77 12.91
C ASP A 166 -3.10 6.14 12.35
N LYS A 167 -3.43 6.43 11.09
CA LYS A 167 -4.71 6.04 10.52
C LYS A 167 -4.73 4.61 9.97
N CYS A 168 -3.59 4.05 9.59
CA CYS A 168 -3.49 2.70 9.03
C CYS A 168 -2.33 1.93 9.68
N PRO A 169 -2.42 1.59 10.98
CA PRO A 169 -1.31 0.98 11.72
C PRO A 169 -0.90 -0.40 11.20
N HIS A 170 -1.78 -1.09 10.47
CA HIS A 170 -1.50 -2.42 9.88
C HIS A 170 -0.86 -2.33 8.48
N TYR A 171 -0.75 -1.13 7.91
CA TYR A 171 -0.22 -0.94 6.56
C TYR A 171 1.27 -0.62 6.59
N VAL A 172 1.95 -1.05 5.54
CA VAL A 172 3.34 -0.69 5.28
C VAL A 172 3.38 0.76 4.78
N ASN A 173 3.91 1.63 5.63
CA ASN A 173 4.08 3.04 5.35
C ASN A 173 5.44 3.32 4.66
N TYR A 174 5.48 4.35 3.82
CA TYR A 174 6.55 4.61 2.83
C TYR A 174 7.84 5.22 3.40
N GLY A 175 7.96 5.30 4.73
CA GLY A 175 9.13 5.83 5.42
C GLY A 175 9.51 5.08 6.69
N ASP A 176 8.81 3.98 7.01
CA ASP A 176 9.18 3.17 8.16
C ASP A 176 10.50 2.44 7.84
N LYS A 177 11.48 2.50 8.74
CA LYS A 177 12.76 1.79 8.65
C LYS A 177 12.83 0.57 9.58
N SER A 178 11.73 0.24 10.27
CA SER A 178 11.62 -1.02 11.01
C SER A 178 11.98 -2.20 10.09
N SER A 179 12.59 -3.24 10.67
CA SER A 179 13.06 -4.40 9.91
C SER A 179 11.93 -4.91 9.02
N GLU A 180 12.26 -5.29 7.77
CA GLU A 180 11.27 -5.77 6.78
C GLU A 180 10.31 -6.80 7.39
N GLU A 181 10.81 -7.67 8.28
CA GLU A 181 10.02 -8.70 8.95
C GLU A 181 8.85 -8.18 9.80
N SER A 182 8.94 -6.98 10.39
CA SER A 182 7.86 -6.43 11.22
C SER A 182 6.66 -5.93 10.41
N LYS A 183 6.83 -5.76 9.10
CA LYS A 183 5.86 -5.11 8.21
C LYS A 183 5.07 -6.09 7.35
N TYR A 184 5.60 -7.30 7.20
CA TYR A 184 4.93 -8.37 6.49
C TYR A 184 4.16 -9.26 7.46
N TYR A 185 3.05 -9.76 6.95
CA TYR A 185 2.35 -10.88 7.53
C TYR A 185 2.82 -12.14 6.82
N PHE A 186 2.90 -13.22 7.58
CA PHE A 186 3.46 -14.48 7.11
C PHE A 186 2.41 -15.55 7.16
N CYS A 187 2.38 -16.44 6.18
CA CYS A 187 1.50 -17.59 6.27
C CYS A 187 2.07 -18.80 5.54
N THR A 188 1.59 -19.97 5.90
CA THR A 188 1.91 -21.22 5.20
C THR A 188 0.63 -22.00 5.00
N GLY A 189 0.55 -22.73 3.88
CA GLY A 189 -0.60 -23.57 3.61
C GLY A 189 -0.80 -24.65 4.68
N LYS A 190 -2.00 -25.21 4.69
CA LYS A 190 -2.37 -26.26 5.65
C LYS A 190 -1.60 -27.56 5.40
N ASN A 191 -1.27 -27.84 4.14
CA ASN A 191 -0.50 -29.01 3.75
C ASN A 191 0.94 -28.61 3.42
N GLU A 192 1.86 -29.56 3.49
CA GLU A 192 3.23 -29.36 3.03
C GLU A 192 3.24 -28.87 1.58
N ASN A 193 4.12 -27.91 1.28
CA ASN A 193 4.30 -27.38 -0.07
C ASN A 193 3.06 -26.71 -0.68
N THR A 194 2.12 -26.23 0.15
CA THR A 194 0.95 -25.46 -0.31
C THR A 194 0.97 -24.02 0.19
N ASN A 195 0.44 -23.09 -0.60
CA ASN A 195 0.20 -21.72 -0.16
C ASN A 195 -1.16 -21.65 0.56
N ALA A 196 -1.35 -20.60 1.37
CA ALA A 196 -2.69 -20.32 1.89
C ALA A 196 -3.57 -19.71 0.77
N ASP A 197 -4.88 -19.85 0.92
CA ASP A 197 -5.82 -19.04 0.12
C ASP A 197 -6.05 -17.70 0.83
N TYR A 198 -6.31 -16.65 0.06
CA TYR A 198 -6.50 -15.29 0.59
C TYR A 198 -7.77 -14.66 0.03
N GLN A 199 -8.47 -13.93 0.88
CA GLN A 199 -9.50 -12.99 0.49
C GLN A 199 -8.92 -11.58 0.53
N VAL A 200 -9.08 -10.84 -0.57
CA VAL A 200 -8.77 -9.41 -0.64
C VAL A 200 -10.08 -8.65 -0.73
N THR A 201 -10.34 -7.78 0.24
CA THR A 201 -11.53 -6.93 0.26
C THR A 201 -11.12 -5.50 -0.06
N ILE A 202 -11.84 -4.85 -0.97
CA ILE A 202 -11.65 -3.44 -1.34
C ILE A 202 -12.89 -2.70 -0.89
N CYS A 203 -12.72 -1.62 -0.13
CA CYS A 203 -13.80 -0.90 0.58
C CYS A 203 -14.53 -1.79 1.59
N GLY A 204 -14.25 -1.61 2.88
CA GLY A 204 -14.97 -2.31 3.95
C GLY A 204 -16.33 -1.69 4.23
N GLU A 205 -17.07 -2.29 5.16
CA GLU A 205 -18.42 -1.85 5.57
C GLU A 205 -18.48 -0.39 6.04
N ASN A 206 -17.33 0.18 6.43
CA ASN A 206 -17.22 1.54 6.95
C ASN A 206 -16.82 2.60 5.90
N GLN A 207 -16.79 2.27 4.60
CA GLN A 207 -16.49 3.25 3.55
C GLN A 207 -17.74 3.52 2.67
N PRO A 208 -18.33 4.73 2.74
CA PRO A 208 -19.44 5.13 1.87
C PRO A 208 -19.01 5.31 0.40
#